data_AF-A0A9N8R8S4-F1
#
_entry.id   AF-A0A9N8R8S4-F1
#
_cell.length_a   1.000
_cell.length_b   1.000
_cell.length_c   1.000
_cell.angle_alpha   90.00
_cell.angle_beta   90.00
_cell.angle_gamma   90.00
#
_symmetry.space_group_name_H-M   'P 1'
#
loop_
_entity.id
_entity.type
_entity.pdbx_description
1 polymer ?
#
loop_
_entity_poly.entity_id
_entity_poly.type
_entity_poly.pdbx_seq_one_letter_code
_entity_poly.pdbx_strand_id
1 'polypeptide(L)' 'MTVLTRVQLNEKLRGNSVLHQGRSLDVSIWRLRRLIEIDPSEPRYVQTVWGRGYVFVPHGEIGAAERGAMVAPGV' A
#
# COMPACT_ATOMS: atom_id res chain seq x y z
N MET A 1 10.08 -2.70 -7.15
CA MET A 1 9.15 -2.45 -6.02
C MET A 1 9.00 -0.94 -5.86
N THR A 2 7.90 -0.37 -6.36
CA THR A 2 7.68 1.09 -6.36
C THR A 2 6.76 1.46 -5.21
N VAL A 3 7.17 2.42 -4.39
CA VAL A 3 6.31 2.99 -3.34
C VAL A 3 5.34 3.96 -3.98
N LEU A 4 4.04 3.72 -3.80
CA LEU A 4 2.99 4.65 -4.22
C LEU A 4 2.52 5.44 -3.02
N THR A 5 2.54 6.76 -3.14
CA THR A 5 2.01 7.63 -2.08
C THR A 5 0.49 7.51 -1.99
N ARG A 6 -0.06 7.90 -0.84
CA ARG A 6 -1.52 7.95 -0.66
C ARG A 6 -2.20 8.85 -1.71
N VAL A 7 -1.55 9.95 -2.09
CA VAL A 7 -2.04 10.86 -3.15
C VAL A 7 -2.04 10.16 -4.50
N GLN A 8 -0.91 9.55 -4.89
CA GLN A 8 -0.79 8.83 -6.16
C GLN A 8 -1.78 7.66 -6.27
N LEU A 9 -2.01 6.92 -5.19
CA LEU A 9 -3.01 5.86 -5.15
C LEU A 9 -4.42 6.43 -5.34
N ASN A 10 -4.76 7.50 -4.63
CA ASN A 10 -6.07 8.14 -4.80
C ASN A 10 -6.27 8.68 -6.22
N GLU A 11 -5.26 9.32 -6.82
CA GLU A 11 -5.31 9.79 -8.22
C GLU A 11 -5.56 8.65 -9.19
N LYS A 12 -4.84 7.53 -9.04
CA LYS A 12 -5.01 6.33 -9.88
C LYS A 12 -6.39 5.67 -9.71
N LEU A 13 -6.97 5.74 -8.51
CA LEU A 13 -8.30 5.19 -8.22
C LEU A 13 -9.45 6.07 -8.74
N ARG A 14 -9.25 7.40 -8.83
CA ARG A 14 -10.29 8.36 -9.28
C ARG A 14 -10.75 8.14 -10.73
N GLY A 15 -9.96 7.46 -11.56
CA GLY A 15 -10.38 7.06 -12.91
C GLY A 15 -11.43 5.93 -12.95
N ASN A 16 -11.75 5.29 -11.83
CA ASN A 16 -12.55 4.05 -11.79
C ASN A 16 -13.73 4.09 -10.79
N SER A 17 -14.63 5.07 -10.96
CA SER A 17 -15.95 5.16 -10.31
C SER A 17 -16.06 5.90 -8.96
N VAL A 18 -17.15 6.67 -8.89
CA VAL A 18 -17.79 7.43 -7.80
C VAL A 18 -17.89 6.65 -6.47
N LEU A 19 -17.71 5.32 -6.50
CA LEU A 19 -17.73 4.43 -5.34
C LEU A 19 -16.56 4.63 -4.35
N HIS A 20 -15.46 5.23 -4.77
CA HIS A 20 -14.29 5.50 -3.92
C HIS A 20 -14.40 6.80 -3.11
N GLN A 21 -15.44 7.59 -3.37
CA GLN A 21 -15.56 8.96 -2.86
C GLN A 21 -15.92 9.03 -1.36
N GLY A 22 -16.33 7.89 -0.77
CA GLY A 22 -16.80 7.85 0.62
C GLY A 22 -15.90 7.12 1.63
N ARG A 23 -14.75 6.55 1.23
CA ARG A 23 -13.93 5.73 2.15
C ARG A 23 -12.45 6.11 2.09
N SER A 24 -11.82 6.19 3.27
CA SER A 24 -10.37 6.40 3.35
C SER A 24 -9.60 5.29 2.64
N LEU A 25 -8.51 5.65 1.96
CA LEU A 25 -7.58 4.70 1.34
C LEU A 25 -7.10 3.65 2.35
N ASP A 26 -6.79 4.05 3.58
CA ASP A 26 -6.30 3.13 4.62
C ASP A 26 -7.36 2.06 4.98
N VAL A 27 -8.66 2.41 4.94
CA VAL A 27 -9.76 1.43 5.14
C VAL A 27 -9.82 0.44 3.99
N SER A 28 -9.64 0.92 2.75
CA SER A 28 -9.60 0.06 1.57
C SER A 28 -8.40 -0.90 1.61
N ILE A 29 -7.23 -0.41 2.03
CA ILE A 29 -6.03 -1.25 2.23
C ILE A 29 -6.27 -2.29 3.34
N TRP A 30 -6.87 -1.90 4.46
CA TRP A 30 -7.17 -2.82 5.55
C TRP A 30 -8.12 -3.94 5.11
N ARG A 31 -9.16 -3.62 4.34
CA ARG A 31 -10.06 -4.63 3.75
C ARG A 31 -9.35 -5.53 2.75
N LEU A 32 -8.52 -4.95 1.88
CA LEU A 32 -7.75 -5.72 0.90
C LEU A 32 -6.85 -6.74 1.60
N ARG A 33 -6.13 -6.33 2.64
CA ARG A 33 -5.25 -7.24 3.42
C ARG A 33 -6.04 -8.40 4.02
N ARG A 34 -7.25 -8.16 4.52
CA ARG A 34 -8.14 -9.23 5.02
C ARG A 34 -8.54 -10.26 3.97
N LEU A 35 -8.45 -9.92 2.68
CA LEU A 35 -8.81 -10.82 1.59
C LEU A 35 -7.60 -11.58 1.04
N ILE A 36 -6.41 -10.98 1.05
CA ILE A 36 -5.24 -11.51 0.34
C ILE A 36 -4.10 -11.99 1.25
N GLU A 37 -4.05 -11.51 2.49
CA GLU A 37 -3.00 -11.88 3.45
C GLU A 37 -3.48 -13.06 4.29
N ILE A 38 -2.54 -13.94 4.66
CA ILE A 38 -2.80 -15.01 5.64
C ILE A 38 -3.08 -14.41 7.02
N ASP A 39 -2.21 -13.48 7.45
CA ASP A 39 -2.43 -12.63 8.62
C ASP A 39 -2.35 -11.15 8.19
N PRO A 40 -3.47 -10.39 8.26
CA PRO A 40 -3.49 -8.97 7.92
C PRO A 40 -2.57 -8.09 8.77
N SER A 41 -2.14 -8.57 9.94
CA SER A 41 -1.21 -7.91 10.87
C SER A 41 0.25 -8.08 10.43
N GLU A 42 0.54 -9.11 9.65
CA GLU A 42 1.84 -9.39 9.03
C GLU A 42 1.75 -9.29 7.50
N PRO A 43 1.52 -8.09 6.93
CA PRO A 43 1.24 -7.94 5.51
C PRO A 43 2.46 -8.29 4.66
N ARG A 44 2.30 -9.27 3.77
CA ARG A 44 3.36 -9.75 2.87
C ARG A 44 3.24 -9.12 1.49
N TYR A 45 2.03 -8.97 0.96
CA TYR A 45 1.79 -8.51 -0.41
C TYR A 45 1.61 -6.99 -0.49
N VAL A 46 0.87 -6.39 0.44
CA VAL A 46 0.63 -4.94 0.45
C VAL A 46 1.25 -4.35 1.70
N GLN A 47 2.49 -3.87 1.61
CA GLN A 47 3.25 -3.42 2.77
C GLN A 47 3.16 -1.90 2.96
N THR A 48 3.22 -1.45 4.22
CA THR A 48 3.23 -0.02 4.56
C THR A 48 4.66 0.48 4.58
N VAL A 49 4.93 1.56 3.84
CA VAL A 49 6.15 2.36 4.00
C VAL A 49 5.77 3.61 4.78
N TRP A 50 6.11 3.63 6.08
CA TRP A 50 5.76 4.70 7.01
C TRP A 50 6.20 6.07 6.48
N GLY A 51 5.32 7.07 6.61
CA GLY A 51 5.55 8.42 6.07
C GLY A 51 5.46 8.55 4.54
N ARG A 52 5.37 7.45 3.78
CA ARG A 52 5.37 7.49 2.30
C ARG A 52 4.07 6.96 1.69
N GLY A 53 3.69 5.74 2.00
CA GLY A 53 2.52 5.10 1.38
C GLY A 53 2.60 3.58 1.41
N TYR A 54 2.29 2.95 0.28
CA TYR A 54 2.19 1.50 0.17
C TYR A 54 3.03 0.96 -0.99
N VAL A 55 3.51 -0.27 -0.82
CA VAL A 55 4.21 -1.01 -1.86
C VAL A 55 3.56 -2.36 -2.06
N PHE A 56 3.40 -2.76 -3.32
CA PHE A 56 2.96 -4.09 -3.69
C PHE A 56 4.16 -5.01 -3.92
N VAL A 57 4.13 -6.20 -3.33
CA VAL A 57 5.20 -7.20 -3.31
C VAL A 57 4.60 -8.53 -3.78
N PRO A 58 4.67 -8.85 -5.08
CA PRO A 58 3.95 -9.97 -5.67
C PRO A 58 4.35 -11.34 -5.10
N HIS A 59 5.58 -11.48 -4.60
CA HIS A 59 6.11 -12.73 -4.04
C HIS A 59 6.02 -12.80 -2.51
N GLY A 60 5.43 -11.80 -1.85
CA GLY A 60 5.23 -11.82 -0.39
C GLY A 60 6.54 -11.86 0.42
N GLU A 61 7.62 -11.27 -0.10
CA GLU A 61 8.91 -11.17 0.57
C GLU A 61 8.82 -10.23 1.79
N ILE A 62 9.25 -10.70 2.95
CA ILE A 62 9.31 -9.92 4.19
C ILE A 62 10.46 -8.89 4.08
N GLY A 63 10.26 -7.68 4.63
CA GLY A 63 11.28 -6.62 4.64
C GLY A 63 11.42 -5.82 3.34
N ALA A 64 10.57 -6.06 2.33
CA ALA A 64 10.58 -5.28 1.09
C ALA A 64 10.23 -3.79 1.32
N ALA A 65 9.36 -3.48 2.29
CA ALA A 65 9.07 -2.11 2.70
C ALA A 65 10.30 -1.35 3.22
N GLU A 66 11.18 -2.03 3.95
CA GLU A 66 12.44 -1.46 4.47
C GLU A 66 13.41 -1.15 3.31
N ARG A 67 13.45 -2.03 2.30
CA ARG A 67 14.16 -1.78 1.04
C ARG A 67 13.55 -0.65 0.22
N GLY A 68 12.22 -0.49 0.25
CA GLY A 68 11.56 0.68 -0.34
C GLY A 68 11.84 1.99 0.43
N ALA A 69 12.09 1.89 1.73
CA ALA A 69 12.45 3.03 2.58
C ALA A 69 13.90 3.48 2.41
N MET A 70 14.86 2.59 2.14
CA MET A 70 16.27 2.96 1.92
C MET A 70 16.57 3.62 0.56
N VAL A 71 15.73 3.40 -0.47
CA VAL A 71 15.88 4.02 -1.81
C VAL A 71 15.23 5.42 -1.86
N ALA A 72 14.58 5.81 -0.78
CA ALA A 72 14.14 7.17 -0.53
C ALA A 72 15.33 8.13 -0.46
N PRO A 73 15.43 9.21 -1.28
CA PRO A 73 16.34 10.29 -0.92
C PRO A 73 15.90 10.81 0.47
N GLY A 74 16.91 11.02 1.32
CA GLY A 74 16.80 11.22 2.76
C GLY A 74 15.69 12.17 3.19
N VAL A 75 15.06 11.78 4.30
CA VAL A 75 14.47 12.72 5.26
C VAL A 75 15.50 13.76 5.69
#